data_AF-A0A1S9J1G7-F1
#
_entry.id   AF-A0A1S9J1G7-F1
#
_cell.length_a   1.000
_cell.length_b   1.000
_cell.length_c   1.000
_cell.angle_alpha   90.00
_cell.angle_beta   90.00
_cell.angle_gamma   90.00
#
_symmetry.space_group_name_H-M   'P 1'
#
loop_
_entity.id
_entity.type
_entity.pdbx_description
1 polymer ?
#
loop_
_entity_poly.entity_id
_entity_poly.type
_entity_poly.pdbx_seq_one_letter_code
_entity_poly.pdbx_strand_id
1 'polypeptide(L)'
;MIQRDIEYSGQFSKDVKLAQKRHKDMNKLKYLMTLLINNTLPLPAVYKDHPLQGSWKGYRDAHVEPDWLLIYKLTDKLLRFERTGTHAALFG
;
A
#
# COMPACT_ATOMS: atom_id res chain seq x y z
N MET A 1 -4.93 22.33 4.35
CA MET A 1 -4.59 20.90 4.57
C MET A 1 -5.26 20.12 3.46
N ILE A 2 -4.55 19.24 2.76
CA ILE A 2 -5.18 18.42 1.71
C ILE A 2 -6.10 17.42 2.42
N GLN A 3 -7.40 17.55 2.22
CA GLN A 3 -8.39 16.64 2.77
C GLN A 3 -8.66 15.59 1.69
N ARG A 4 -8.12 14.38 1.88
CA ARG A 4 -8.38 13.23 1.02
C ARG A 4 -9.29 12.25 1.74
N ASP A 5 -10.19 11.62 1.01
CA ASP A 5 -10.89 10.45 1.50
C ASP A 5 -9.87 9.30 1.68
N ILE A 6 -10.06 8.53 2.75
CA ILE A 6 -9.23 7.36 3.05
C ILE A 6 -10.10 6.13 2.85
N GLU A 7 -9.76 5.34 1.85
CA GLU A 7 -10.49 4.11 1.51
C GLU A 7 -9.63 2.86 1.69
N TYR A 8 -10.32 1.77 1.97
CA TYR A 8 -9.75 0.43 2.05
C TYR A 8 -10.59 -0.49 1.16
N SER A 9 -9.95 -1.21 0.24
CA SER A 9 -10.69 -2.20 -0.54
C SER A 9 -11.10 -3.38 0.36
N GLY A 10 -12.16 -4.09 -0.05
CA GLY A 10 -12.54 -5.34 0.61
C GLY A 10 -11.44 -6.40 0.55
N GLN A 11 -10.65 -6.41 -0.53
CA GLN A 11 -9.52 -7.33 -0.69
C GLN A 11 -8.35 -6.96 0.22
N PHE A 12 -8.04 -5.67 0.38
CA PHE A 12 -7.02 -5.20 1.31
C PHE A 12 -7.27 -5.69 2.74
N SER A 13 -8.53 -5.66 3.19
CA SER A 13 -8.90 -6.16 4.51
C SER A 13 -8.63 -7.67 4.68
N LYS A 14 -8.81 -8.47 3.61
CA LYS A 14 -8.48 -9.90 3.61
C LYS A 14 -6.98 -10.13 3.58
N ASP A 15 -6.27 -9.36 2.77
CA ASP A 15 -4.82 -9.38 2.62
C ASP A 15 -4.10 -9.06 3.95
N VAL A 16 -4.58 -8.06 4.70
CA VAL A 16 -4.07 -7.71 6.04
C VAL A 16 -4.27 -8.85 7.03
N LYS A 17 -5.45 -9.47 7.05
CA LYS A 17 -5.71 -10.65 7.91
C LYS A 17 -4.80 -11.81 7.57
N LEU A 18 -4.49 -12.02 6.28
CA LEU A 18 -3.56 -13.06 5.84
C LEU A 18 -2.12 -12.74 6.27
N ALA A 19 -1.68 -11.50 6.16
CA ALA A 19 -0.36 -11.07 6.62
C ALA A 19 -0.20 -11.27 8.14
N GLN A 20 -1.22 -10.93 8.93
CA GLN A 20 -1.30 -11.20 10.36
C GLN A 20 -1.19 -12.71 10.66
N LYS A 21 -1.96 -13.54 9.94
CA LYS A 21 -1.91 -15.00 10.08
C LYS A 21 -0.53 -15.58 9.74
N ARG A 22 0.22 -14.94 8.84
CA ARG A 22 1.58 -15.31 8.46
C ARG A 22 2.66 -14.69 9.36
N HIS A 23 2.26 -14.10 10.50
CA HIS A 23 3.16 -13.49 11.49
C HIS A 23 4.06 -12.39 10.92
N LYS A 24 3.60 -11.68 9.88
CA LYS A 24 4.30 -10.48 9.39
C LYS A 24 4.29 -9.39 10.47
N ASP A 25 5.34 -8.59 10.50
CA ASP A 25 5.41 -7.42 11.39
C ASP A 25 4.48 -6.31 10.88
N MET A 26 3.27 -6.30 11.42
CA MET A 26 2.22 -5.35 11.01
C MET A 26 2.55 -3.90 11.34
N ASN A 27 3.52 -3.62 12.22
CA ASN A 27 3.92 -2.25 12.53
C ASN A 27 4.60 -1.59 11.33
N LYS A 28 5.34 -2.36 10.51
CA LYS A 28 5.94 -1.85 9.27
C LYS A 28 4.88 -1.36 8.29
N LEU A 29 3.82 -2.16 8.09
CA LEU A 29 2.71 -1.79 7.22
C LEU A 29 1.97 -0.57 7.77
N LYS A 30 1.62 -0.58 9.07
CA LYS A 30 0.94 0.56 9.72
C LYS A 30 1.73 1.85 9.57
N TYR A 31 3.05 1.79 9.79
CA TYR A 31 3.92 2.96 9.69
C TYR A 31 3.91 3.54 8.28
N LEU A 32 4.06 2.70 7.24
CA LEU A 32 3.94 3.15 5.85
C LEU A 32 2.57 3.78 5.55
N MET A 33 1.48 3.16 6.02
CA MET A 33 0.12 3.70 5.85
C MET A 33 -0.04 5.05 6.54
N THR A 34 0.52 5.24 7.73
CA THR A 34 0.49 6.51 8.45
C THR A 34 1.22 7.62 7.69
N LEU A 35 2.38 7.32 7.07
CA LEU A 35 3.07 8.30 6.22
C LEU A 35 2.17 8.74 5.05
N LEU A 36 1.48 7.80 4.41
CA LEU A 36 0.56 8.07 3.30
C LEU A 36 -0.65 8.90 3.75
N ILE A 37 -1.29 8.50 4.86
CA ILE A 37 -2.47 9.18 5.43
C ILE A 37 -2.15 10.63 5.81
N ASN A 38 -0.98 10.86 6.41
CA ASN A 38 -0.55 12.19 6.84
C ASN A 38 0.00 13.05 5.70
N ASN A 39 -0.01 12.54 4.46
CA ASN A 39 0.59 13.19 3.29
C ASN A 39 2.08 13.52 3.50
N THR A 40 2.80 12.66 4.24
CA THR A 40 4.26 12.74 4.43
C THR A 40 4.95 12.22 3.18
N LEU A 41 4.97 13.05 2.14
CA LEU A 41 5.49 12.74 0.82
C LEU A 41 6.64 13.68 0.43
N PRO A 42 7.64 13.23 -0.35
CA PRO A 42 7.77 11.87 -0.90
C PRO A 42 8.08 10.83 0.17
N LEU A 43 7.73 9.57 -0.09
CA LEU A 43 8.08 8.46 0.80
C LEU A 43 9.61 8.27 0.85
N PRO A 44 10.18 7.81 1.98
CA PRO A 44 11.57 7.41 2.05
C PRO A 44 11.95 6.38 0.98
N ALA A 45 13.16 6.50 0.40
CA ALA A 45 13.61 5.67 -0.72
C ALA A 45 13.61 4.15 -0.44
N VAL A 46 13.66 3.74 0.83
CA VAL A 46 13.57 2.33 1.23
C VAL A 46 12.27 1.64 0.77
N TYR A 47 11.19 2.41 0.65
CA TYR A 47 9.90 1.90 0.17
C TYR A 47 9.86 1.66 -1.33
N LYS A 48 10.88 2.11 -2.10
CA LYS A 48 10.95 1.95 -3.56
C LYS A 48 9.65 2.32 -4.26
N ASP A 49 9.00 3.39 -3.80
CA ASP A 49 7.69 3.80 -4.29
C ASP A 49 7.71 4.15 -5.78
N HIS A 50 6.86 3.51 -6.58
CA HIS A 50 6.79 3.76 -8.02
C HIS A 50 5.38 3.53 -8.59
N PRO A 51 5.01 4.21 -9.70
CA PRO A 51 3.74 3.98 -10.36
C PRO A 51 3.71 2.60 -11.05
N LEU A 52 2.56 1.92 -10.96
CA LEU A 52 2.31 0.67 -11.67
C LEU A 52 1.76 0.92 -13.08
N GLN A 53 1.90 -0.09 -13.94
CA GLN A 53 1.45 -0.09 -15.34
C GLN A 53 0.41 -1.20 -15.58
N GLY A 54 -0.09 -1.30 -16.83
CA GLY A 54 -1.02 -2.37 -17.23
C GLY A 54 -2.36 -2.31 -16.50
N SER A 55 -2.83 -3.46 -16.00
CA SER A 55 -4.07 -3.59 -15.22
C SER A 55 -4.07 -2.74 -13.94
N TRP A 56 -2.89 -2.41 -13.43
CA TRP A 56 -2.69 -1.57 -12.25
C TRP A 56 -2.40 -0.10 -12.59
N LYS A 57 -2.63 0.34 -13.84
CA LYS A 57 -2.42 1.73 -14.23
C LYS A 57 -3.21 2.69 -13.31
N GLY A 58 -2.50 3.67 -12.77
CA GLY A 58 -3.05 4.64 -11.80
C GLY A 58 -2.98 4.19 -10.35
N TYR A 59 -2.41 3.02 -10.08
CA TYR A 59 -1.96 2.61 -8.75
C TYR A 59 -0.44 2.78 -8.62
N ARG A 60 0.04 2.67 -7.39
CA ARG A 60 1.44 2.74 -6.98
C ARG A 60 1.78 1.51 -6.17
N ASP A 61 3.05 1.16 -6.20
CA ASP A 61 3.64 0.07 -5.44
C ASP A 61 4.69 0.63 -4.48
N ALA A 62 4.58 0.27 -3.20
CA ALA A 62 5.59 0.51 -2.19
C ALA A 62 5.94 -0.80 -1.44
N HIS A 63 7.24 -1.06 -1.29
CA HIS A 63 7.79 -2.22 -0.59
C HIS A 63 7.78 -2.00 0.93
N VAL A 64 6.98 -2.77 1.65
CA VAL A 64 7.06 -2.89 3.12
C VAL A 64 8.28 -3.74 3.51
N GLU A 65 8.54 -4.81 2.75
CA GLU A 65 9.72 -5.67 2.80
C GLU A 65 10.10 -6.11 1.37
N PRO A 66 11.26 -6.76 1.14
CA PRO A 66 11.65 -7.20 -0.21
C PRO A 66 10.59 -8.03 -0.94
N ASP A 67 9.82 -8.88 -0.26
CA ASP A 67 8.68 -9.62 -0.83
C ASP A 67 7.37 -9.35 -0.07
N TRP A 68 7.14 -8.09 0.32
CA TRP A 68 5.87 -7.66 0.87
C TRP A 68 5.56 -6.25 0.42
N LEU A 69 4.54 -6.09 -0.41
CA LEU A 69 4.20 -4.84 -1.08
C LEU A 69 2.86 -4.29 -0.59
N LEU A 70 2.71 -2.99 -0.77
CA LEU A 70 1.46 -2.24 -0.64
C LEU A 70 1.11 -1.64 -1.99
N ILE A 71 -0.02 -2.09 -2.56
CA ILE A 71 -0.62 -1.45 -3.73
C ILE A 71 -1.64 -0.43 -3.26
N TYR A 72 -1.46 0.82 -3.67
CA TYR A 72 -2.35 1.92 -3.28
C TYR A 72 -2.59 2.89 -4.44
N LYS A 73 -3.71 3.61 -4.39
CA LYS A 73 -4.02 4.70 -5.32
C LYS A 73 -3.98 6.01 -4.55
N LEU A 74 -3.32 7.00 -5.14
CA LEU A 74 -3.17 8.32 -4.56
C LEU A 74 -3.51 9.38 -5.61
N THR A 75 -4.48 10.22 -5.29
CA THR A 75 -4.93 11.36 -6.09
C THR A 75 -5.15 12.56 -5.17
N ASP A 76 -5.52 13.72 -5.71
CA ASP A 76 -5.83 14.89 -4.89
C ASP A 76 -7.06 14.71 -3.99
N LYS A 77 -7.96 13.78 -4.34
CA LYS A 77 -9.22 13.54 -3.62
C LYS A 77 -9.20 12.29 -2.74
N LEU A 78 -8.34 11.33 -3.05
CA LEU A 78 -8.43 9.97 -2.53
C LEU A 78 -7.06 9.35 -2.26
N LEU A 79 -6.91 8.75 -1.08
CA LEU A 79 -5.92 7.73 -0.78
C LEU A 79 -6.66 6.39 -0.57
N ARG A 80 -6.41 5.41 -1.42
CA ARG A 80 -7.05 4.09 -1.35
C ARG A 80 -6.02 2.99 -1.22
N PHE A 81 -6.10 2.23 -0.14
CA PHE A 81 -5.31 1.01 0.05
C PHE A 81 -6.00 -0.16 -0.66
N GLU A 82 -5.37 -0.67 -1.72
CA GLU A 82 -6.03 -1.60 -2.64
C GLU A 82 -5.70 -3.05 -2.32
N ARG A 83 -4.40 -3.38 -2.15
CA ARG A 83 -3.94 -4.74 -1.83
C ARG A 83 -2.62 -4.73 -1.07
N THR A 84 -2.31 -5.82 -0.35
CA THR A 84 -0.99 -6.03 0.23
C THR A 84 -0.62 -7.52 0.22
N GLY A 85 0.64 -7.86 0.00
CA GLY A 85 1.03 -9.26 -0.13
C GLY A 85 2.40 -9.44 -0.76
N THR A 86 2.73 -10.68 -1.12
CA THR A 86 3.95 -11.02 -1.87
C THR A 86 3.77 -10.66 -3.34
N HIS A 87 4.87 -10.59 -4.11
CA HIS A 87 4.78 -10.33 -5.56
C HIS A 87 3.88 -11.36 -6.26
N ALA A 88 4.07 -12.64 -5.93
CA ALA A 88 3.31 -13.73 -6.52
C ALA A 88 1.80 -13.62 -6.25
N ALA A 89 1.39 -13.12 -5.08
CA ALA A 89 -0.03 -12.98 -4.75
C ALA A 89 -0.69 -11.74 -5.42
N LEU A 90 0.12 -10.77 -5.82
CA LEU A 90 -0.34 -9.47 -6.32
C LEU A 90 -0.27 -9.36 -7.86
N PHE A 91 0.69 -10.04 -8.48
CA PHE A 91 0.98 -9.95 -9.92
C PHE A 91 1.05 -11.30 -10.64
N GLY A 92 1.01 -12.41 -9.90
CA GLY A 92 0.98 -13.76 -10.46
C GLY A 92 -0.40 -14.22 -10.91
#